data_AF-A0A194QUK4-F1
#
_entry.id   AF-A0A194QUK4-F1
#
_cell.length_a   1.000
_cell.length_b   1.000
_cell.length_c   1.000
_cell.angle_alpha   90.00
_cell.angle_beta   90.00
_cell.angle_gamma   90.00
#
_symmetry.space_group_name_H-M   'P 1'
#
loop_
_entity.id
_entity.type
_entity.pdbx_description
1 polymer ?
#
loop_
_entity_poly.entity_id
_entity_poly.type
_entity_poly.pdbx_seq_one_letter_code
_entity_poly.pdbx_strand_id
1 'polypeptide(L)' 'MLKGGWWWKSCGRGLNGLYLHDPQDLTARQGIVWFRWRGWDYTLKRASMMIKPKGLQPNT' A
#
# COMPACT_ATOMS: atom_id res chain seq x y z
N MET A 1 6.87 11.71 -9.77
CA MET A 1 5.68 12.06 -8.98
C MET A 1 5.00 10.79 -8.51
N LEU A 2 4.43 10.79 -7.31
CA LEU A 2 3.64 9.65 -6.82
C LEU A 2 2.32 9.54 -7.56
N LYS A 3 1.75 8.34 -7.58
CA LYS A 3 0.49 8.03 -8.24
C LYS A 3 -0.50 7.46 -7.22
N GLY A 4 -1.79 7.66 -7.48
CA GLY A 4 -2.88 7.15 -6.65
C GLY A 4 -3.36 8.11 -5.56
N GLY A 5 -4.66 8.02 -5.23
CA GLY A 5 -5.25 8.74 -4.11
C GLY A 5 -4.89 8.07 -2.79
N TRP A 6 -4.42 8.84 -1.83
CA TRP A 6 -4.05 8.35 -0.49
C TRP A 6 -4.14 9.48 0.53
N TRP A 7 -4.21 9.13 1.81
CA TRP A 7 -4.10 10.10 2.91
C TRP A 7 -2.63 10.52 3.10
N TRP A 8 -2.15 11.39 2.23
CA TRP A 8 -0.75 11.83 2.20
C TRP A 8 -0.43 12.75 3.38
N LYS A 9 0.53 12.34 4.23
CA LYS A 9 1.23 13.23 5.18
C LYS A 9 2.68 13.48 4.77
N SER A 10 3.29 12.48 4.15
CA SER A 10 4.54 12.56 3.39
C SER A 10 4.44 11.58 2.25
N CYS A 11 5.13 11.91 1.17
CA CYS A 11 5.20 11.13 -0.06
C CYS A 11 5.52 9.64 0.16
N GLY A 12 4.89 8.76 -0.63
CA GLY A 12 5.29 7.41 -1.05
C GLY A 12 5.05 6.25 -0.06
N ARG A 13 4.17 6.44 0.90
CA ARG A 13 3.66 5.36 1.76
C ARG A 13 2.19 5.16 1.46
N GLY A 14 1.88 4.54 0.33
CA GLY A 14 0.51 4.39 -0.16
C GLY A 14 0.27 3.01 -0.75
N LEU A 15 -0.88 2.42 -0.41
CA LEU A 15 -1.28 1.12 -0.94
C LEU A 15 -2.06 1.23 -2.27
N ASN A 16 -2.33 2.47 -2.72
CA ASN A 16 -3.10 2.78 -3.93
C ASN A 16 -2.23 3.26 -5.10
N GLY A 17 -0.91 3.01 -5.07
CA GLY A 17 -0.02 3.35 -6.16
C GLY A 17 -0.16 2.43 -7.37
N LEU A 18 0.71 2.59 -8.37
CA LEU A 18 0.72 1.76 -9.56
C LEU A 18 0.91 0.27 -9.21
N TYR A 19 0.25 -0.59 -9.95
CA TYR A 19 0.60 -2.01 -9.95
C TYR A 19 1.79 -2.22 -10.87
N LEU A 20 2.89 -2.76 -10.33
CA LEU A 20 4.11 -3.03 -11.08
C LEU A 20 4.44 -4.52 -10.97
N HIS A 21 4.85 -5.12 -12.09
CA HIS A 21 5.14 -6.55 -12.17
C HIS A 21 6.47 -6.92 -11.50
N ASP A 22 7.49 -6.10 -11.69
CA ASP A 22 8.78 -6.24 -11.02
C ASP A 22 8.74 -5.51 -9.67
N PRO A 23 8.91 -6.23 -8.54
CA PRO A 23 8.96 -5.62 -7.22
C PRO A 23 10.07 -4.56 -7.05
N GLN A 24 11.15 -4.64 -7.84
CA GLN A 24 12.33 -3.77 -7.73
C GLN A 24 12.52 -2.87 -8.95
N ASP A 25 11.44 -2.65 -9.71
CA ASP A 25 11.44 -1.67 -10.79
C ASP A 25 11.99 -0.31 -10.31
N LEU A 26 12.72 0.41 -11.15
CA LEU A 26 13.24 1.75 -10.84
C LEU A 26 12.13 2.73 -10.42
N THR A 27 10.88 2.45 -10.81
CA THR A 27 9.68 3.19 -10.48
C THR A 27 8.91 2.64 -9.28
N ALA A 28 9.45 1.66 -8.53
CA ALA A 28 8.80 1.02 -7.37
C ALA A 28 8.22 2.02 -6.36
N ARG A 29 8.87 3.18 -6.19
CA ARG A 29 8.39 4.29 -5.33
C ARG A 29 7.02 4.85 -5.73
N GLN A 30 6.59 4.63 -6.96
CA GLN A 30 5.29 5.04 -7.49
C GLN A 30 4.23 3.94 -7.37
N GLY A 31 4.64 2.73 -6.98
CA GLY A 31 3.79 1.57 -6.87
C GLY A 31 3.08 1.43 -5.52
N ILE A 32 2.65 0.21 -5.20
CA ILE A 32 2.09 -0.14 -3.89
C ILE A 32 3.24 -0.21 -2.87
N VAL A 33 3.39 0.78 -1.99
CA VAL A 33 4.54 0.91 -1.10
C VAL A 33 4.13 0.92 0.37
N TRP A 34 4.76 0.03 1.15
CA TRP A 34 4.70 0.03 2.62
C TRP A 34 6.10 0.16 3.21
N PHE A 35 6.53 1.42 3.37
CA PHE A 35 7.91 1.78 3.75
C PHE A 35 8.43 1.03 4.98
N ARG A 36 7.61 0.92 6.04
CA ARG A 36 8.02 0.25 7.29
C ARG A 36 8.28 -1.24 7.14
N TRP A 37 7.88 -1.85 6.03
CA TRP A 37 8.11 -3.27 5.78
C TRP A 37 9.23 -3.53 4.76
N ARG A 38 9.14 -2.97 3.55
CA ARG A 38 10.09 -3.29 2.46
C ARG A 38 10.88 -2.08 1.94
N GLY A 39 10.75 -0.92 2.57
CA GLY A 39 11.39 0.31 2.10
C GLY A 39 10.68 0.97 0.92
N TRP A 40 11.35 1.94 0.29
CA TRP A 40 10.80 2.74 -0.82
C TRP A 40 10.97 2.08 -2.19
N ASP A 41 12.03 1.30 -2.35
CA ASP A 41 12.45 0.71 -3.63
C ASP A 41 11.88 -0.69 -3.84
N TYR A 42 10.77 -0.97 -3.16
CA TYR A 42 10.04 -2.23 -3.27
C TYR A 42 8.55 -1.97 -3.39
N THR A 43 7.94 -2.48 -4.45
CA THR A 43 6.49 -2.44 -4.67
C THR A 43 5.85 -3.80 -4.39
N LEU A 44 4.76 -3.78 -3.63
CA LEU A 44 4.06 -4.98 -3.20
C LEU A 44 3.23 -5.57 -4.34
N LYS A 45 3.29 -6.90 -4.49
CA LYS A 45 2.45 -7.64 -5.43
C LYS A 45 0.95 -7.59 -5.09
N ARG A 46 0.58 -7.36 -3.83
CA ARG A 46 -0.82 -7.31 -3.40
C ARG A 46 -0.96 -6.50 -2.12
N ALA A 47 -2.07 -5.77 -2.01
CA ALA A 47 -2.55 -5.19 -0.77
C ALA A 47 -4.04 -5.49 -0.63
N SER A 48 -4.54 -5.61 0.60
CA SER A 48 -5.97 -5.75 0.89
C SER A 48 -6.25 -4.98 2.18
N MET A 49 -7.14 -4.00 2.11
CA MET A 49 -7.58 -3.18 3.24
C MET A 49 -9.00 -3.57 3.59
N MET A 50 -9.23 -4.02 4.81
CA MET A 50 -10.54 -4.46 5.29
C MET A 50 -10.77 -3.89 6.68
N ILE A 51 -12.03 -3.60 7.01
CA ILE A 51 -12.45 -3.16 8.34
C ILE A 51 -13.48 -4.16 8.88
N LYS A 52 -13.53 -4.30 10.20
CA LYS A 52 -14.57 -5.06 10.90
C LYS A 52 -15.25 -4.15 11.93
N PRO A 53 -16.59 -4.19 12.07
CA PRO A 53 -17.27 -3.49 13.15
C PRO A 53 -16.78 -3.97 14.52
N LYS A 54 -16.51 -3.04 15.44
CA LYS A 54 -16.05 -3.40 16.79
C LYS A 54 -17.09 -4.18 17.60
N GLY A 55 -18.37 -3.94 17.36
CA GLY A 55 -19.49 -4.55 18.09
C GLY A 55 -20.06 -5.83 17.47
N LEU A 56 -19.42 -6.39 16.43
CA LEU A 56 -19.84 -7.66 15.87
C LEU A 56 -19.43 -8.79 16.84
N GLN A 57 -20.28 -9.03 17.83
CA GLN A 57 -20.23 -10.25 18.64
C GLN A 57 -20.42 -11.41 17.66
N PRO A 58 -19.46 -12.34 17.52
CA PRO A 58 -19.77 -13.58 16.85
C PRO A 58 -20.88 -14.22 17.68
N ASN A 59 -22.05 -14.40 17.05
CA ASN A 59 -23.20 -15.04 17.67
C ASN A 59 -22.71 -16.30 18.41
N THR A 60 -23.11 -16.44 19.67
CA THR A 60 -22.89 -17.63 20.51
C THR A 60 -23.17 -18.92 19.74
#